data_AF-A0A8H7R869-F1
#
_entry.id   AF-A0A8H7R869-F1
#
_cell.length_a   1.000
_cell.length_b   1.000
_cell.length_c   1.000
_cell.angle_alpha   90.00
_cell.angle_beta   90.00
_cell.angle_gamma   90.00
#
_symmetry.space_group_name_H-M   'P 1'
#
loop_
_entity.id
_entity.type
_entity.pdbx_description
1 polymer ?
#
loop_
_entity_poly.entity_id
_entity_poly.type
_entity_poly.pdbx_seq_one_letter_code
_entity_poly.pdbx_strand_id
1 'polypeptide(L)'
;MVATEAEKICKQVNFYFSDSNLPYDKFLWTLRANTPEGWIPIETIASFKKMKMITEDFDAIVKALKENESEIYEIDDEGKNIRRKSEVVQQSHVERSIYVKGIPLIDADAKDQIAELFKLQDKVDDLFSEKGTVLCVRMKKNDEKPKKFKGSCYVEFSTPEEAKKVAELTDVELDGNKLEILYKPKYHELKAEQYKDSPVHRHNKSFNAFKPNSHFASNKRKSQAGFDKNSKKTKTEEAVVEEEKKEE
;
A
#
# COMPACT_ATOMS: atom_id res chain seq x y z
N MET A 1 24.60 3.19 -5.69
CA MET A 1 24.84 2.49 -4.40
C MET A 1 23.55 1.79 -4.03
N VAL A 2 23.59 0.58 -3.46
CA VAL A 2 22.37 -0.09 -2.99
C VAL A 2 21.89 0.65 -1.74
N ALA A 3 20.63 1.07 -1.71
CA ALA A 3 20.06 1.73 -0.53
C ALA A 3 20.22 0.83 0.71
N THR A 4 20.71 1.43 1.79
CA THR A 4 20.87 0.81 3.10
C THR A 4 19.52 0.37 3.66
N GLU A 5 19.54 -0.55 4.62
CA GLU A 5 18.33 -0.99 5.31
C GLU A 5 17.60 0.18 5.96
N ALA A 6 18.34 1.09 6.62
CA ALA A 6 17.78 2.29 7.25
C ALA A 6 17.08 3.22 6.23
N GLU A 7 17.71 3.47 5.07
CA GLU A 7 17.10 4.28 4.01
C GLU A 7 15.80 3.65 3.47
N LYS A 8 15.77 2.32 3.32
CA LYS A 8 14.56 1.59 2.90
C LYS A 8 13.45 1.70 3.94
N ILE A 9 13.77 1.58 5.23
CA ILE A 9 12.83 1.77 6.34
C ILE A 9 12.24 3.17 6.30
N CYS A 10 13.08 4.21 6.28
CA CYS A 10 12.64 5.60 6.27
C CYS A 10 11.81 5.93 5.04
N LYS A 11 12.24 5.49 3.84
CA LYS A 11 11.48 5.66 2.59
C LYS A 11 10.10 5.02 2.69
N GLN A 12 10.02 3.79 3.22
CA GLN A 12 8.77 3.06 3.32
C GLN A 12 7.81 3.69 4.35
N VAL A 13 8.31 4.17 5.48
CA VAL A 13 7.52 4.85 6.50
C VAL A 13 7.07 6.24 6.03
N ASN A 14 7.95 7.00 5.38
CA ASN A 14 7.59 8.26 4.70
C ASN A 14 6.45 8.05 3.72
N PHE A 15 6.51 6.97 2.91
CA PHE A 15 5.42 6.63 2.01
C PHE A 15 4.11 6.37 2.75
N TYR A 16 4.11 5.58 3.84
CA TYR A 16 2.88 5.27 4.59
C TYR A 16 2.16 6.52 5.09
N PHE A 17 2.93 7.49 5.58
CA PHE A 17 2.42 8.75 6.09
C PHE A 17 2.31 9.85 5.03
N SER A 18 2.67 9.61 3.77
CA SER A 18 2.62 10.60 2.69
C SER A 18 1.20 11.00 2.27
N ASP A 19 1.08 12.14 1.55
CA ASP A 19 -0.18 12.57 0.92
C ASP A 19 -0.68 11.58 -0.14
N SER A 20 0.24 10.85 -0.76
CA SER A 20 -0.09 9.83 -1.77
C SER A 20 -0.69 8.57 -1.16
N ASN A 21 -0.42 8.25 0.11
CA ASN A 21 -0.91 7.02 0.73
C ASN A 21 -1.96 7.24 1.82
N LEU A 22 -1.64 8.05 2.84
CA LEU A 22 -2.41 8.10 4.09
C LEU A 22 -3.92 8.39 3.88
N PRO A 23 -4.34 9.34 3.02
CA PRO A 23 -5.77 9.61 2.76
C PRO A 23 -6.51 8.47 2.06
N TYR A 24 -5.79 7.52 1.45
CA TYR A 24 -6.33 6.43 0.64
C TYR A 24 -6.17 5.06 1.29
N ASP A 25 -5.35 4.97 2.33
CA ASP A 25 -5.19 3.79 3.17
C ASP A 25 -6.22 3.80 4.30
N LYS A 26 -7.27 2.99 4.14
CA LYS A 26 -8.35 2.89 5.13
C LYS A 26 -7.82 2.47 6.51
N PHE A 27 -6.85 1.57 6.57
CA PHE A 27 -6.37 1.01 7.83
C PHE A 27 -5.58 2.06 8.61
N LEU A 28 -4.56 2.64 7.99
CA LEU A 28 -3.74 3.69 8.63
C LEU A 28 -4.57 4.92 8.99
N TRP A 29 -5.47 5.34 8.10
CA TRP A 29 -6.33 6.49 8.36
C TRP A 29 -7.26 6.27 9.56
N THR A 30 -7.83 5.07 9.66
CA THR A 30 -8.70 4.69 10.79
C THR A 30 -7.90 4.55 12.08
N LEU A 31 -6.68 4.02 12.01
CA LEU A 31 -5.81 3.88 13.17
C LEU A 31 -5.45 5.24 13.76
N ARG A 32 -4.97 6.18 12.92
CA ARG A 32 -4.71 7.58 13.29
C ARG A 32 -5.92 8.23 13.97
N ALA A 33 -7.10 8.10 13.37
CA ALA A 33 -8.29 8.78 13.84
C ALA A 33 -8.86 8.21 15.16
N ASN A 34 -8.49 6.98 15.54
CA ASN A 34 -8.95 6.33 16.77
C ASN A 34 -7.97 6.49 17.95
N THR A 35 -6.80 7.10 17.73
CA THR A 35 -5.76 7.28 18.74
C THR A 35 -5.67 8.73 19.19
N PRO A 36 -5.36 9.02 20.48
CA PRO A 36 -5.10 10.37 20.95
C PRO A 36 -4.05 11.05 20.08
N GLU A 37 -4.36 12.24 19.58
CA GLU A 37 -3.46 13.08 18.77
C GLU A 37 -2.85 12.41 17.53
N GLY A 38 -3.41 11.28 17.07
CA GLY A 38 -2.94 10.56 15.89
C GLY A 38 -1.70 9.69 16.08
N TRP A 39 -1.30 9.38 17.32
CA TRP A 39 -0.15 8.53 17.62
C TRP A 39 -0.41 7.05 17.31
N ILE A 40 0.45 6.46 16.48
CA ILE A 40 0.38 5.05 16.07
C ILE A 40 1.59 4.30 16.66
N PRO A 41 1.41 3.13 17.30
CA PRO A 41 2.54 2.33 17.76
C PRO A 41 3.44 1.89 16.61
N ILE A 42 4.75 2.07 16.74
CA ILE A 42 5.74 1.66 15.72
C ILE A 42 5.68 0.14 15.49
N GLU A 43 5.35 -0.64 16.52
CA GLU A 43 5.09 -2.09 16.38
C GLU A 43 4.03 -2.40 15.31
N THR A 44 3.01 -1.55 15.20
CA THR A 44 1.96 -1.72 14.18
C THR A 44 2.55 -1.51 12.78
N ILE A 45 3.41 -0.50 12.61
CA ILE A 45 4.11 -0.25 11.35
C ILE A 45 5.06 -1.41 11.01
N ALA A 46 5.85 -1.87 11.98
CA ALA A 46 6.74 -3.02 11.83
C ALA A 46 6.00 -4.31 11.44
N SER A 47 4.72 -4.44 11.82
CA SER A 47 3.90 -5.60 11.46
C SER A 47 3.51 -5.65 9.97
N PHE A 48 3.67 -4.55 9.22
CA PHE A 48 3.25 -4.47 7.83
C PHE A 48 4.10 -5.37 6.95
N LYS A 49 3.46 -6.05 5.99
CA LYS A 49 4.13 -7.03 5.12
C LYS A 49 5.35 -6.46 4.42
N LYS A 50 5.27 -5.23 3.92
CA LYS A 50 6.38 -4.58 3.21
C LYS A 50 7.50 -4.15 4.17
N MET A 51 7.20 -3.83 5.44
CA MET A 51 8.23 -3.61 6.47
C MET A 51 8.95 -4.92 6.83
N LYS A 52 8.22 -6.01 7.05
CA LYS A 52 8.80 -7.34 7.32
C LYS A 52 9.70 -7.86 6.20
N MET A 53 9.44 -7.44 4.96
CA MET A 53 10.28 -7.75 3.81
C MET A 53 11.59 -6.95 3.79
N ILE A 54 11.65 -5.82 4.49
CA ILE A 54 12.86 -5.02 4.67
C ILE A 54 13.65 -5.57 5.85
N THR A 55 13.00 -5.71 7.02
CA THR A 55 13.59 -6.25 8.23
C THR A 55 12.52 -6.76 9.19
N GLU A 56 12.85 -7.78 9.99
CA GLU A 56 12.03 -8.22 11.12
C GLU A 56 12.57 -7.72 12.47
N ASP A 57 13.72 -7.03 12.47
CA ASP A 57 14.33 -6.45 13.66
C ASP A 57 13.62 -5.13 14.02
N PHE A 58 12.90 -5.17 15.14
CA PHE A 58 12.19 -4.00 15.66
C PHE A 58 13.16 -2.88 16.10
N ASP A 59 14.29 -3.23 16.70
CA ASP A 59 15.26 -2.25 17.20
C ASP A 59 15.95 -1.53 16.03
N ALA A 60 16.21 -2.25 14.94
CA ALA A 60 16.70 -1.67 13.69
C ALA A 60 15.71 -0.65 13.11
N ILE A 61 14.41 -0.93 13.14
CA ILE A 61 13.37 0.00 12.68
C ILE A 61 13.36 1.26 13.56
N VAL A 62 13.29 1.11 14.87
CA VAL A 62 13.25 2.26 15.79
C VAL A 62 14.52 3.10 15.64
N LYS A 63 15.70 2.47 15.57
CA LYS A 63 16.97 3.14 15.37
C LYS A 63 17.00 3.94 14.07
N ALA A 64 16.64 3.31 12.94
CA ALA A 64 16.62 3.97 11.64
C ALA A 64 15.69 5.20 11.64
N LEU A 65 14.50 5.08 12.23
CA LEU A 65 13.55 6.18 12.27
C LEU A 65 14.00 7.32 13.22
N LYS A 66 14.72 7.02 14.31
CA LYS A 66 15.26 8.02 15.24
C LYS A 66 16.48 8.76 14.70
N GLU A 67 17.38 8.05 14.02
CA GLU A 67 18.62 8.63 13.50
C GLU A 67 18.39 9.48 12.25
N ASN A 68 17.29 9.26 11.53
CA ASN A 68 16.96 9.98 10.30
C ASN A 68 15.73 10.86 10.51
N GLU A 69 15.93 12.17 10.45
CA GLU A 69 14.84 13.13 10.55
C GLU A 69 13.94 13.08 9.29
N SER A 70 12.63 13.13 9.49
CA SER A 70 11.63 13.21 8.43
C SER A 70 10.82 14.49 8.55
N GLU A 71 10.51 15.13 7.43
CA GLU A 71 9.57 16.25 7.37
C GLU A 71 8.10 15.79 7.50
N ILE A 72 7.83 14.50 7.26
CA ILE A 72 6.47 13.95 7.17
C ILE A 72 5.98 13.44 8.53
N TYR A 73 6.83 12.74 9.28
CA TYR A 73 6.46 12.11 10.54
C TYR A 73 7.35 12.58 11.70
N GLU A 74 6.83 12.42 12.91
CA GLU A 74 7.56 12.56 14.16
C GLU A 74 7.36 11.34 15.04
N ILE A 75 8.34 11.11 15.90
CA ILE A 75 8.39 10.01 16.86
C ILE A 75 8.30 10.63 18.25
N ASP A 76 7.60 9.96 19.17
CA ASP A 76 7.57 10.39 20.56
C ASP A 76 8.92 10.25 21.26
N ASP A 77 9.08 10.92 22.40
CA ASP A 77 10.34 10.91 23.17
C ASP A 77 10.76 9.48 23.60
N GLU A 78 9.78 8.61 23.85
CA GLU A 78 10.01 7.21 24.20
C GLU A 78 10.46 6.34 23.01
N GLY A 79 10.19 6.77 21.77
CA GLY A 79 10.47 5.98 20.57
C GLY A 79 9.53 4.82 20.33
N LYS A 80 8.30 4.89 20.84
CA LYS A 80 7.30 3.83 20.75
C LYS A 80 6.20 4.17 19.77
N ASN A 81 5.91 5.45 19.58
CA ASN A 81 4.82 5.92 18.74
C ASN A 81 5.33 6.85 17.65
N ILE A 82 4.63 6.83 16.52
CA ILE A 82 4.88 7.65 15.35
C ILE A 82 3.57 8.30 14.92
N ARG A 83 3.64 9.57 14.53
CA ARG A 83 2.50 10.27 13.91
C ARG A 83 2.96 11.15 12.77
N ARG A 84 2.01 11.56 11.93
CA ARG A 84 2.27 12.56 10.89
C ARG A 84 2.36 13.96 11.51
N LYS A 85 3.37 14.74 11.13
CA LYS A 85 3.61 16.13 11.60
C LYS A 85 2.54 17.11 11.10
N SER A 86 2.19 17.01 9.81
CA SER A 86 1.25 17.92 9.15
C SER A 86 -0.08 17.22 8.84
N GLU A 87 -1.13 18.02 8.62
CA GLU A 87 -2.33 17.51 7.95
C GLU A 87 -2.02 17.09 6.51
N VAL A 88 -2.86 16.19 5.99
CA VAL A 88 -2.76 15.71 4.61
C VAL A 88 -3.27 16.76 3.62
N VAL A 89 -2.58 16.90 2.50
CA VAL A 89 -2.98 17.82 1.43
C VAL A 89 -3.56 17.02 0.27
N GLN A 90 -4.73 17.43 -0.23
CA GLN A 90 -5.30 16.81 -1.42
C GLN A 90 -4.50 17.21 -2.65
N GLN A 91 -3.97 16.22 -3.37
CA GLN A 91 -3.18 16.45 -4.57
C GLN A 91 -3.78 15.71 -5.77
N SER A 92 -3.46 16.15 -6.98
CA SER A 92 -3.93 15.52 -8.21
C SER A 92 -3.10 14.26 -8.52
N HIS A 93 -3.62 13.09 -8.16
CA HIS A 93 -3.02 11.79 -8.53
C HIS A 93 -3.20 11.43 -10.00
N VAL A 94 -4.04 12.16 -10.74
CA VAL A 94 -4.31 11.84 -12.14
C VAL A 94 -3.31 12.56 -13.03
N GLU A 95 -3.10 13.86 -12.81
CA GLU A 95 -2.19 14.67 -13.64
C GLU A 95 -0.71 14.44 -13.33
N ARG A 96 -0.38 13.95 -12.13
CA ARG A 96 1.01 13.67 -11.76
C ARG A 96 1.39 12.21 -11.97
N SER A 97 0.68 11.51 -12.85
CA SER A 97 0.90 10.09 -13.02
C SER A 97 0.96 9.66 -14.46
N ILE A 98 1.71 8.59 -14.67
CA ILE A 98 1.74 7.84 -15.93
C ILE A 98 1.10 6.47 -15.73
N TYR A 99 0.62 5.91 -16.82
CA TYR A 99 0.27 4.51 -16.97
C TYR A 99 1.44 3.79 -17.64
N VAL A 100 1.86 2.67 -17.08
CA VAL A 100 2.94 1.84 -17.63
C VAL A 100 2.42 0.43 -17.84
N LYS A 101 2.65 -0.13 -19.02
CA LYS A 101 2.27 -1.49 -19.41
C LYS A 101 3.46 -2.22 -20.03
N GLY A 102 3.43 -3.55 -19.98
CA GLY A 102 4.55 -4.39 -20.42
C GLY A 102 5.45 -4.83 -19.26
N ILE A 103 4.99 -4.67 -18.02
CA ILE A 103 5.72 -5.16 -16.85
C ILE A 103 5.56 -6.69 -16.79
N PRO A 104 6.65 -7.46 -16.56
CA PRO A 104 6.60 -8.90 -16.42
C PRO A 104 5.51 -9.38 -15.46
N LEU A 105 4.77 -10.41 -15.86
CA LEU A 105 3.82 -11.06 -14.96
C LEU A 105 4.59 -11.87 -13.91
N ILE A 106 3.97 -12.02 -12.75
CA ILE A 106 4.49 -12.89 -11.70
C ILE A 106 4.07 -14.31 -12.03
N ASP A 107 5.02 -15.23 -11.91
CA ASP A 107 4.78 -16.65 -12.08
C ASP A 107 3.66 -17.12 -11.14
N ALA A 108 2.69 -17.84 -11.70
CA ALA A 108 1.57 -18.39 -10.95
C ALA A 108 2.04 -19.41 -9.91
N ASP A 109 3.17 -20.09 -10.17
CA ASP A 109 3.74 -21.13 -9.31
C ASP A 109 4.78 -20.58 -8.31
N ALA A 110 4.99 -19.25 -8.29
CA ALA A 110 5.89 -18.61 -7.34
C ALA A 110 5.43 -18.88 -5.88
N LYS A 111 6.37 -19.35 -5.05
CA LYS A 111 6.14 -19.66 -3.63
C LYS A 111 5.56 -18.46 -2.86
N ASP A 112 6.03 -17.26 -3.17
CA ASP A 112 5.53 -16.02 -2.58
C ASP A 112 5.30 -14.96 -3.67
N GLN A 113 4.10 -14.99 -4.26
CA GLN A 113 3.68 -14.00 -5.25
C GLN A 113 3.66 -12.57 -4.69
N ILE A 114 3.52 -12.37 -3.38
CA ILE A 114 3.50 -11.05 -2.76
C ILE A 114 4.92 -10.48 -2.70
N ALA A 115 5.89 -11.30 -2.28
CA ALA A 115 7.30 -10.93 -2.26
C ALA A 115 7.80 -10.57 -3.67
N GLU A 116 7.49 -11.38 -4.68
CA GLU A 116 7.87 -11.10 -6.07
C GLU A 116 7.21 -9.82 -6.59
N LEU A 117 5.94 -9.57 -6.22
CA LEU A 117 5.28 -8.30 -6.57
C LEU A 117 5.96 -7.09 -5.95
N PHE A 118 6.44 -7.21 -4.71
CA PHE A 118 7.15 -6.13 -4.04
C PHE A 118 8.52 -5.87 -4.65
N LYS A 119 9.28 -6.92 -5.01
CA LYS A 119 10.55 -6.76 -5.73
C LYS A 119 10.34 -6.09 -7.08
N LEU A 120 9.31 -6.50 -7.81
CA LEU A 120 8.96 -5.90 -9.10
C LEU A 120 8.53 -4.44 -8.95
N GLN A 121 7.77 -4.13 -7.90
CA GLN A 121 7.43 -2.75 -7.56
C GLN A 121 8.67 -1.90 -7.28
N ASP A 122 9.65 -2.44 -6.54
CA ASP A 122 10.91 -1.75 -6.23
C ASP A 122 11.74 -1.51 -7.50
N LYS A 123 11.82 -2.50 -8.41
CA LYS A 123 12.48 -2.30 -9.71
C LYS A 123 11.83 -1.20 -10.55
N VAL A 124 10.49 -1.14 -10.57
CA VAL A 124 9.74 -0.08 -11.27
C VAL A 124 10.03 1.26 -10.62
N ASP A 125 10.02 1.32 -9.29
CA ASP A 125 10.34 2.53 -8.52
C ASP A 125 11.76 3.03 -8.82
N ASP A 126 12.77 2.16 -8.80
CA ASP A 126 14.16 2.49 -9.10
C ASP A 126 14.31 3.00 -10.55
N LEU A 127 13.73 2.30 -11.53
CA LEU A 127 13.77 2.69 -12.94
C LEU A 127 13.22 4.10 -13.18
N PHE A 128 12.07 4.42 -12.59
CA PHE A 128 11.44 5.72 -12.78
C PHE A 128 12.02 6.81 -11.87
N SER A 129 12.65 6.44 -10.75
CA SER A 129 13.38 7.37 -9.88
C SER A 129 14.58 8.01 -10.60
N GLU A 130 15.16 7.33 -11.60
CA GLU A 130 16.18 7.94 -12.46
C GLU A 130 15.64 9.06 -13.37
N LYS A 131 14.33 9.08 -13.62
CA LYS A 131 13.70 9.97 -14.60
C LYS A 131 12.92 11.12 -13.96
N GLY A 132 12.59 11.02 -12.67
CA GLY A 132 11.91 12.04 -11.88
C GLY A 132 11.67 11.57 -10.45
N THR A 133 11.12 12.45 -9.62
CA THR A 133 10.88 12.15 -8.21
C THR A 133 9.60 11.31 -8.04
N VAL A 134 9.74 10.00 -7.83
CA VAL A 134 8.60 9.08 -7.68
C VAL A 134 8.02 9.17 -6.25
N LEU A 135 6.71 9.40 -6.16
CA LEU A 135 5.96 9.42 -4.90
C LEU A 135 5.25 8.09 -4.61
N CYS A 136 4.76 7.41 -5.65
CA CYS A 136 3.99 6.19 -5.48
C CYS A 136 3.96 5.32 -6.75
N VAL A 137 4.26 4.03 -6.60
CA VAL A 137 4.01 3.02 -7.63
C VAL A 137 2.81 2.16 -7.23
N ARG A 138 1.76 2.16 -8.05
CA ARG A 138 0.53 1.36 -7.83
C ARG A 138 0.40 0.25 -8.87
N MET A 139 0.73 -0.97 -8.46
CA MET A 139 0.59 -2.18 -9.28
C MET A 139 -0.89 -2.51 -9.53
N LYS A 140 -1.33 -2.55 -10.79
CA LYS A 140 -2.73 -2.84 -11.13
C LYS A 140 -2.99 -4.33 -11.06
N LYS A 141 -4.10 -4.71 -10.41
CA LYS A 141 -4.54 -6.09 -10.28
C LYS A 141 -5.88 -6.31 -10.99
N ASN A 142 -6.20 -7.56 -11.30
CA ASN A 142 -7.53 -7.91 -11.77
C ASN A 142 -8.59 -7.81 -10.68
N ASP A 143 -9.84 -7.77 -11.14
CA ASP A 143 -11.01 -7.67 -10.27
C ASP A 143 -11.47 -9.06 -9.81
N GLU A 144 -11.05 -10.10 -10.53
CA GLU A 144 -11.24 -11.50 -10.16
C GLU A 144 -10.48 -11.84 -8.88
N LYS A 145 -11.04 -12.77 -8.09
CA LYS A 145 -10.39 -13.30 -6.90
C LYS A 145 -9.77 -14.67 -7.22
N PRO A 146 -8.51 -14.94 -6.82
CA PRO A 146 -7.57 -14.03 -6.16
C PRO A 146 -7.09 -12.93 -7.10
N LYS A 147 -6.84 -11.73 -6.54
CA LYS A 147 -6.41 -10.55 -7.32
C LYS A 147 -4.97 -10.73 -7.81
N LYS A 148 -4.80 -11.04 -9.10
CA LYS A 148 -3.52 -11.22 -9.80
C LYS A 148 -3.04 -9.92 -10.43
N PHE A 149 -1.72 -9.75 -10.55
CA PHE A 149 -1.11 -8.61 -11.23
C PHE A 149 -1.44 -8.62 -12.73
N LYS A 150 -1.74 -7.45 -13.31
CA LYS A 150 -2.17 -7.28 -14.71
C LYS A 150 -1.04 -6.89 -15.67
N GLY A 151 0.23 -6.89 -15.23
CA GLY A 151 1.35 -6.45 -16.09
C GLY A 151 1.38 -4.95 -16.36
N SER A 152 0.70 -4.16 -15.53
CA SER A 152 0.67 -2.70 -15.64
C SER A 152 0.57 -2.02 -14.28
N CYS A 153 1.05 -0.79 -14.20
CA CYS A 153 1.01 0.03 -12.99
C CYS A 153 0.66 1.49 -13.31
N TYR A 154 0.40 2.26 -12.25
CA TYR A 154 0.52 3.71 -12.29
C TYR A 154 1.77 4.11 -11.53
N VAL A 155 2.50 5.10 -12.04
CA VAL A 155 3.63 5.73 -11.35
C VAL A 155 3.28 7.19 -11.15
N GLU A 156 3.31 7.64 -9.90
CA GLU A 156 3.03 9.01 -9.49
C GLU A 156 4.34 9.75 -9.22
N PHE A 157 4.48 10.94 -9.80
CA PHE A 157 5.62 11.83 -9.67
C PHE A 157 5.30 13.03 -8.77
N SER A 158 6.35 13.75 -8.38
CA SER A 158 6.22 14.94 -7.54
C SER A 158 5.44 16.05 -8.24
N THR A 159 5.67 16.24 -9.55
CA THR A 159 5.02 17.28 -10.35
C THR A 159 4.34 16.73 -11.62
N PRO A 160 3.34 17.45 -12.17
CA PRO A 160 2.73 17.10 -13.45
C PRO A 160 3.73 17.16 -14.63
N GLU A 161 4.70 18.07 -14.55
CA GLU A 161 5.71 18.27 -15.59
C GLU A 161 6.64 17.05 -15.71
N GLU A 162 7.07 16.48 -14.57
CA GLU A 162 7.83 15.23 -14.56
C GLU A 162 7.02 14.10 -15.20
N ALA A 163 5.75 13.95 -14.83
CA ALA A 163 4.89 12.90 -15.38
C ALA A 163 4.70 13.03 -16.91
N LYS A 164 4.52 14.26 -17.42
CA LYS A 164 4.42 14.51 -18.87
C LYS A 164 5.73 14.19 -19.59
N LYS A 165 6.87 14.65 -19.06
CA LYS A 165 8.19 14.39 -19.63
C LYS A 165 8.50 12.90 -19.71
N VAL A 166 8.20 12.16 -18.65
CA VAL A 166 8.41 10.69 -18.62
C VAL A 166 7.46 9.98 -19.59
N ALA A 167 6.24 10.50 -19.78
CA ALA A 167 5.29 9.91 -20.72
C ALA A 167 5.68 10.06 -22.20
N GLU A 168 6.65 10.91 -22.53
CA GLU A 168 7.18 11.07 -23.89
C GLU A 168 8.32 10.08 -24.21
N LEU A 169 8.80 9.32 -23.22
CA LEU A 169 9.86 8.33 -23.42
C LEU A 169 9.33 7.08 -24.13
N THR A 170 10.04 6.63 -25.18
CA THR A 170 9.66 5.49 -26.03
C THR A 170 10.53 4.25 -25.84
N ASP A 171 11.76 4.42 -25.35
CA ASP A 171 12.79 3.36 -25.28
C ASP A 171 13.11 2.99 -23.83
N VAL A 172 12.05 2.75 -23.05
CA VAL A 172 12.17 2.30 -21.66
C VAL A 172 11.90 0.81 -21.60
N GLU A 173 12.83 0.06 -21.01
CA GLU A 173 12.73 -1.38 -20.85
C GLU A 173 12.93 -1.80 -19.39
N LEU A 174 12.25 -2.87 -19.00
CA LEU A 174 12.42 -3.50 -17.69
C LEU A 174 12.59 -5.01 -17.86
N ASP A 175 13.71 -5.55 -17.38
CA ASP A 175 14.07 -6.98 -17.52
C ASP A 175 13.92 -7.48 -18.97
N GLY A 176 14.32 -6.67 -19.96
CA GLY A 176 14.22 -6.99 -21.40
C GLY A 176 12.82 -6.82 -22.02
N ASN A 177 11.84 -6.32 -21.26
CA ASN A 177 10.49 -6.04 -21.75
C ASN A 177 10.33 -4.56 -22.07
N LYS A 178 9.94 -4.24 -23.31
CA LYS A 178 9.61 -2.87 -23.72
C LYS A 178 8.35 -2.39 -22.99
N LEU A 179 8.45 -1.20 -22.40
CA LEU A 179 7.36 -0.59 -21.65
C LEU A 179 6.57 0.39 -22.53
N GLU A 180 5.26 0.21 -22.55
CA GLU A 180 4.32 1.16 -23.13
C GLU A 180 3.94 2.18 -22.05
N ILE A 181 4.38 3.43 -22.21
CA ILE A 181 4.12 4.51 -21.26
C ILE A 181 3.08 5.47 -21.87
N LEU A 182 2.07 5.82 -21.08
CA LEU A 182 1.04 6.79 -21.45
C LEU A 182 0.81 7.76 -20.30
N TYR A 183 0.67 9.05 -20.61
CA TYR A 183 0.22 10.03 -19.62
C TYR A 183 -1.17 9.62 -19.10
N LYS A 184 -1.36 9.57 -17.77
CA LYS A 184 -2.56 8.95 -17.19
C LYS A 184 -3.87 9.64 -17.57
N PRO A 185 -3.97 10.99 -17.67
CA PRO A 185 -5.16 11.65 -18.21
C PRO A 185 -5.52 11.16 -19.62
N LYS A 186 -4.52 11.12 -20.53
CA LYS A 186 -4.70 10.61 -21.90
C LYS A 186 -5.12 9.15 -21.90
N TYR A 187 -4.53 8.31 -21.04
CA TYR A 187 -4.96 6.92 -20.88
C TYR A 187 -6.43 6.80 -20.41
N HIS A 188 -6.86 7.66 -19.47
CA HIS A 188 -8.25 7.68 -19.02
C HIS A 188 -9.21 8.10 -20.14
N GLU A 189 -8.86 9.11 -20.95
CA GLU A 189 -9.65 9.52 -22.11
C GLU A 189 -9.81 8.39 -23.12
N LEU A 190 -8.70 7.72 -23.49
CA LEU A 190 -8.71 6.58 -24.40
C LEU A 190 -9.59 5.44 -23.86
N LYS A 191 -9.53 5.16 -22.56
CA LYS A 191 -10.38 4.14 -21.93
C LYS A 191 -11.85 4.57 -21.85
N ALA A 192 -12.13 5.84 -21.59
CA ALA A 192 -13.49 6.35 -21.55
C ALA A 192 -14.16 6.21 -22.92
N GLU A 193 -13.45 6.56 -24.00
CA GLU A 193 -13.97 6.36 -25.36
C GLU A 193 -14.12 4.88 -25.72
N GLN A 194 -13.12 4.04 -25.36
CA GLN A 194 -13.17 2.59 -25.61
C GLN A 194 -14.39 1.92 -24.95
N TYR A 195 -14.79 2.37 -23.76
CA TYR A 195 -15.87 1.77 -22.98
C TYR A 195 -17.16 2.60 -22.99
N LYS A 196 -17.28 3.58 -23.89
CA LYS A 196 -18.43 4.49 -23.96
C LYS A 196 -19.77 3.77 -24.08
N ASP A 197 -19.80 2.69 -24.86
CA ASP A 197 -21.00 1.88 -25.11
C ASP A 197 -21.06 0.60 -24.24
N SER A 198 -20.11 0.43 -23.31
CA SER A 198 -20.07 -0.77 -22.46
C SER A 198 -21.02 -0.68 -21.27
N PRO A 199 -21.62 -1.79 -20.82
CA PRO A 199 -22.46 -1.82 -19.64
C PRO A 199 -21.71 -1.33 -18.39
N VAL A 200 -22.31 -0.39 -17.66
CA VAL A 200 -21.71 0.18 -16.44
C VAL A 200 -21.61 -0.89 -15.35
N HIS A 201 -20.40 -1.37 -15.09
CA HIS A 201 -20.12 -2.21 -13.93
C HIS A 201 -19.93 -1.35 -12.68
N ARG A 202 -20.74 -1.60 -11.65
CA ARG A 202 -20.58 -0.96 -10.35
C ARG A 202 -19.37 -1.57 -9.63
N HIS A 203 -18.26 -0.85 -9.62
CA HIS A 203 -17.12 -1.20 -8.78
C HIS A 203 -17.27 -0.64 -7.36
N ASN A 204 -16.83 -1.41 -6.37
CA ASN A 204 -16.65 -0.88 -5.02
C ASN A 204 -15.59 0.22 -5.05
N LYS A 205 -16.01 1.43 -4.66
CA LYS A 205 -15.10 2.58 -4.59
C LYS A 205 -14.03 2.33 -3.53
N SER A 206 -12.78 2.63 -3.85
CA SER A 206 -11.70 2.63 -2.88
C SER A 206 -11.93 3.72 -1.82
N PHE A 207 -11.38 3.50 -0.63
CA PHE A 207 -11.39 4.50 0.42
C PHE A 207 -10.67 5.78 -0.03
N ASN A 208 -11.20 6.93 0.38
CA ASN A 208 -10.62 8.25 0.16
C ASN A 208 -11.17 9.19 1.24
N ALA A 209 -10.27 9.67 2.10
CA ALA A 209 -10.59 10.53 3.24
C ALA A 209 -11.11 11.93 2.84
N PHE A 210 -10.82 12.41 1.63
CA PHE A 210 -11.29 13.70 1.15
C PHE A 210 -12.75 13.68 0.66
N LYS A 211 -13.44 12.51 0.69
CA LYS A 211 -14.83 12.40 0.23
C LYS A 211 -15.81 12.43 1.42
N PRO A 212 -16.89 13.24 1.36
CA PRO A 212 -17.81 13.46 2.48
C PRO A 212 -18.55 12.20 2.96
N ASN A 213 -18.69 11.17 2.11
CA ASN A 213 -19.36 9.91 2.45
C ASN A 213 -18.40 8.80 2.93
N SER A 214 -17.14 9.10 3.25
CA SER A 214 -16.32 8.18 4.03
C SER A 214 -16.79 8.23 5.49
N HIS A 215 -18.01 7.72 5.76
CA HIS A 215 -18.59 7.74 7.10
C HIS A 215 -17.65 7.01 8.08
N PHE A 216 -16.90 7.82 8.82
CA PHE A 216 -16.46 7.60 10.18
C PHE A 216 -17.70 7.61 11.08
N ALA A 217 -18.59 6.64 10.91
CA ALA A 217 -19.33 6.20 12.08
C ALA A 217 -18.26 5.52 12.94
N SER A 218 -17.78 6.26 13.94
CA SER A 218 -16.98 5.75 15.04
C SER A 218 -17.51 4.37 15.37
N ASN A 219 -16.78 3.33 14.97
CA ASN A 219 -17.08 1.99 15.41
C ASN A 219 -16.53 1.93 16.84
N LYS A 220 -17.20 2.66 17.74
CA LYS A 220 -17.11 2.60 19.19
C LYS A 220 -17.70 1.26 19.61
N ARG A 221 -17.18 0.17 19.02
CA ARG A 221 -17.35 -1.16 19.56
C ARG A 221 -16.57 -1.11 20.87
N LYS A 222 -17.30 -1.14 21.97
CA LYS A 222 -16.80 -1.54 23.28
C LYS A 222 -15.89 -2.77 23.08
N SER A 223 -14.59 -2.57 23.09
CA SER A 223 -13.63 -3.63 23.41
C SER A 223 -12.67 -3.05 24.43
N GLN A 224 -13.21 -2.83 25.62
CA GLN A 224 -12.45 -2.96 26.85
C GLN A 224 -12.14 -4.46 26.99
N ALA A 225 -11.17 -4.94 26.22
CA ALA A 225 -10.56 -6.25 26.35
C ALA A 225 -9.22 -6.18 25.63
N GLY A 226 -8.17 -6.44 26.39
CA GLY A 226 -6.79 -6.33 25.96
C GLY A 226 -6.50 -7.12 24.70
N PHE A 227 -5.45 -6.67 24.02
CA PHE A 227 -4.82 -7.31 22.89
C PHE A 227 -4.19 -8.64 23.36
N ASP A 228 -5.00 -9.69 23.49
CA ASP A 228 -4.51 -11.00 23.91
C ASP A 228 -4.24 -11.90 22.69
N LYS A 229 -2.95 -12.20 22.49
CA LYS A 229 -2.43 -13.08 21.45
C LYS A 229 -2.47 -14.53 21.95
N ASN A 230 -3.62 -15.20 21.95
CA ASN A 230 -3.65 -16.66 21.82
C ASN A 230 -5.07 -17.21 21.68
N SER A 231 -5.34 -18.01 20.64
CA SER A 231 -6.08 -19.27 20.71
C SER A 231 -6.47 -19.74 19.30
N LYS A 232 -5.63 -20.62 18.77
CA LYS A 232 -5.98 -21.53 17.67
C LYS A 232 -6.08 -22.92 18.32
N LYS A 233 -7.22 -23.60 18.12
CA LYS A 233 -7.71 -24.89 18.67
C LYS A 233 -8.98 -24.61 19.50
N THR A 234 -10.13 -25.21 19.27
CA THR A 234 -10.42 -26.58 18.81
C THR A 234 -11.87 -26.59 18.28
N LYS A 235 -12.12 -27.20 17.11
CA LYS A 235 -13.48 -27.46 16.63
C LYS A 235 -13.51 -28.79 15.89
N THR A 236 -13.39 -29.86 16.65
CA THR A 236 -13.71 -31.25 16.28
C THR A 236 -13.50 -32.08 17.53
N GLU A 237 -14.56 -32.28 18.31
CA GLU A 237 -14.78 -33.39 19.25
C GLU A 237 -16.07 -33.11 20.06
N GLU A 238 -17.19 -32.96 19.34
CA GLU A 238 -18.54 -33.05 19.91
C GLU A 238 -19.40 -33.79 18.88
N ALA A 239 -19.18 -35.10 18.76
CA ALA A 239 -20.03 -36.00 17.97
C ALA A 239 -19.99 -37.46 18.44
N VAL A 240 -19.34 -37.80 19.57
CA VAL A 240 -19.22 -39.20 20.02
C VAL A 240 -19.28 -39.31 21.55
N VAL A 241 -20.38 -38.89 22.20
CA VAL A 241 -20.67 -39.31 23.60
C VAL A 241 -22.18 -39.47 23.91
N GLU A 242 -23.11 -39.12 23.01
CA GLU A 242 -24.55 -39.08 23.38
C GLU A 242 -25.39 -40.33 23.03
N GLU A 243 -24.76 -41.50 22.81
CA GLU A 243 -25.49 -42.77 22.57
C GLU A 243 -25.34 -43.85 23.66
N GLU A 244 -24.62 -43.62 24.77
CA GLU A 244 -24.38 -44.66 25.80
C GLU A 244 -25.06 -44.42 27.18
N LYS A 245 -26.21 -43.74 27.23
CA LYS A 245 -27.02 -43.64 28.47
C LYS A 245 -28.52 -43.94 28.30
N LYS A 246 -28.84 -44.93 27.46
CA LYS A 246 -30.15 -45.61 27.49
C LYS A 246 -29.95 -47.11 27.64
N GLU A 247 -29.40 -47.52 28.78
CA GLU A 247 -29.53 -48.88 29.32
C GLU A 247 -29.03 -48.87 30.79
N GLU A 248 -29.85 -48.28 31.67
CA GLU A 248 -30.16 -48.75 33.04
C GLU A 248 -31.27 -47.91 33.67
#